data_AF-A0A6I5RXR8-F1
#
_entry.id   AF-A0A6I5RXR8-F1
#
_cell.length_a   1.000
_cell.length_b   1.000
_cell.length_c   1.000
_cell.angle_alpha   90.00
_cell.angle_beta   90.00
_cell.angle_gamma   90.00
#
_symmetry.space_group_name_H-M   'P 1'
#
loop_
_entity.id
_entity.type
_entity.pdbx_description
1 polymer ?
#
loop_
_entity_poly.entity_id
_entity_poly.type
_entity_poly.pdbx_seq_one_letter_code
_entity_poly.pdbx_strand_id
1 'polypeptide(L)' 'MTTPNKPTLHPRNRHQGRYDFPQLIKSSPELGRFLITNPYGKPSIDFADPEAVRVFNR' A
#
# COMPACT_ATOMS: atom_id res chain seq x y z
N MET A 1 -14.91 20.94 -20.55
CA MET A 1 -13.45 21.13 -20.40
C MET A 1 -12.92 19.93 -19.63
N THR A 2 -12.14 19.09 -20.28
CA THR A 2 -11.78 17.73 -19.84
C THR A 2 -10.72 17.78 -18.75
N THR A 3 -11.01 17.21 -17.59
CA THR A 3 -10.05 17.04 -16.49
C THR A 3 -8.95 16.07 -16.93
N PRO A 4 -7.65 16.41 -16.80
CA PRO A 4 -6.60 15.43 -17.01
C PRO A 4 -6.70 14.39 -15.89
N ASN A 5 -7.24 13.25 -16.31
CA ASN A 5 -7.20 11.93 -15.70
C ASN A 5 -5.92 11.77 -14.87
N LYS A 6 -6.05 11.55 -13.55
CA LYS A 6 -4.95 11.14 -12.66
C LYS A 6 -4.12 10.08 -13.38
N PRO A 7 -2.77 10.06 -13.24
CA PRO A 7 -1.92 9.07 -13.90
C PRO A 7 -2.48 7.67 -13.60
N THR A 8 -3.20 7.11 -14.56
CA THR A 8 -3.81 5.80 -14.42
C THR A 8 -2.65 4.84 -14.53
N LEU A 9 -2.40 4.10 -13.45
CA LEU A 9 -1.44 3.00 -13.46
C LEU A 9 -1.66 2.16 -14.72
N HIS A 10 -0.57 1.68 -15.30
CA HIS A 10 -0.62 0.91 -16.54
C HIS A 10 -1.69 -0.19 -16.44
N PRO A 11 -2.52 -0.44 -17.47
CA PRO A 11 -3.65 -1.37 -17.39
C PRO A 11 -3.26 -2.79 -17.00
N ARG A 12 -1.99 -3.16 -17.18
CA ARG A 12 -1.41 -4.46 -16.79
C ARG A 12 -0.92 -4.51 -15.34
N ASN A 13 -0.94 -3.40 -14.61
CA ASN A 13 -0.53 -3.37 -13.23
C ASN A 13 -1.58 -4.13 -12.40
N ARG A 14 -1.16 -5.23 -11.78
CA ARG A 14 -2.03 -6.02 -10.88
C ARG A 14 -2.45 -5.21 -9.64
N HIS A 15 -1.71 -4.16 -9.32
CA HIS A 15 -1.97 -3.28 -8.20
C HIS A 15 -2.70 -2.02 -8.65
N GLN A 16 -3.90 -2.19 -9.21
CA GLN A 16 -4.79 -1.06 -9.48
C GLN A 16 -5.55 -0.68 -8.21
N GLY A 17 -5.44 0.59 -7.80
CA GLY A 17 -6.19 1.14 -6.68
C GLY A 17 -5.42 1.20 -5.37
N ARG A 18 -6.15 1.19 -4.25
CA ARG A 18 -5.55 1.22 -2.91
C ARG A 18 -5.34 -0.19 -2.40
N TYR A 19 -4.19 -0.42 -1.79
CA TYR A 19 -3.91 -1.68 -1.10
C TYR A 19 -4.84 -1.86 0.09
N ASP A 20 -5.45 -3.05 0.16
CA ASP A 20 -6.19 -3.50 1.34
C ASP A 20 -5.19 -4.12 2.32
N PHE A 21 -4.60 -3.28 3.18
CA PHE A 21 -3.64 -3.71 4.20
C PHE A 21 -4.17 -4.85 5.09
N PRO A 22 -5.43 -4.84 5.56
CA PRO A 22 -6.01 -6.00 6.24
C PRO A 22 -5.90 -7.31 5.45
N GLN A 23 -6.19 -7.31 4.15
CA GLN A 23 -6.00 -8.51 3.31
C GLN A 23 -4.53 -8.88 3.09
N LEU A 24 -3.66 -7.88 2.93
CA LEU A 24 -2.22 -8.10 2.81
C LEU A 24 -1.65 -8.73 4.09
N ILE A 25 -2.08 -8.29 5.27
CA ILE A 25 -1.65 -8.85 6.56
C ILE A 25 -2.14 -10.28 6.73
N LYS A 26 -3.35 -10.60 6.26
CA LYS A 26 -3.83 -12.00 6.25
C LYS A 26 -2.94 -12.92 5.42
N SER A 27 -2.40 -12.39 4.32
CA SER A 27 -1.51 -13.14 3.43
C SER A 27 -0.06 -13.16 3.92
N SER A 28 0.38 -12.07 4.56
CA SER A 28 1.71 -11.90 5.13
C SER A 28 1.62 -11.27 6.52
N PRO A 29 1.51 -12.09 7.58
CA PRO A 29 1.35 -11.59 8.95
C PRO A 29 2.55 -10.77 9.43
N GLU A 30 3.72 -10.95 8.82
CA GLU A 30 4.93 -10.15 9.07
C GLU A 30 4.72 -8.67 8.73
N LEU A 31 3.95 -8.36 7.68
CA LEU A 31 3.60 -6.99 7.30
C LEU A 31 2.79 -6.29 8.40
N GLY A 32 2.03 -7.06 9.19
CA GLY A 32 1.23 -6.53 10.30
C GLY A 32 2.08 -5.89 11.40
N ARG A 33 3.33 -6.32 11.57
CA ARG A 33 4.26 -5.72 12.56
C ARG A 33 4.70 -4.32 12.16
N PHE A 34 4.66 -4.02 10.87
CA PHE A 34 5.04 -2.71 10.31
C PHE A 34 3.82 -1.84 9.99
N LEU A 35 2.62 -2.29 10.36
CA LEU A 35 1.40 -1.53 10.13
C LEU A 35 1.30 -0.37 11.09
N ILE A 36 1.24 0.84 10.55
CA ILE A 36 1.04 2.09 11.25
C ILE A 36 -0.27 2.76 10.84
N THR A 37 -0.81 3.58 11.71
CA THR A 37 -1.95 4.44 11.39
C THR A 37 -1.43 5.81 10.95
N ASN A 38 -1.68 6.18 9.70
CA ASN A 38 -1.34 7.51 9.19
C ASN A 38 -2.21 8.59 9.87
N PRO A 39 -1.84 9.89 9.92
CA PRO A 39 -2.62 10.95 10.57
C PRO A 39 -4.07 11.10 10.07
N TYR A 40 -4.37 10.55 8.90
CA TYR A 40 -5.72 10.47 8.32
C TYR A 40 -6.54 9.25 8.81
N GLY A 41 -6.07 8.52 9.82
CA GLY A 41 -6.74 7.35 10.38
C GLY A 41 -6.74 6.13 9.46
N LYS A 42 -5.83 6.07 8.48
CA LYS A 42 -5.74 4.96 7.52
C LYS A 42 -4.55 4.05 7.79
N PRO A 43 -4.71 2.73 7.62
CA PRO A 43 -3.60 1.79 7.70
C PRO A 43 -2.57 2.11 6.60
N SER A 44 -1.31 2.15 7.00
CA SER A 44 -0.14 2.39 6.17
C SER A 44 1.04 1.61 6.74
N ILE A 45 2.18 1.61 6.06
CA ILE A 45 3.45 1.13 6.62
C ILE A 45 4.39 2.30 6.83
N ASP A 46 5.41 2.08 7.66
CA ASP A 46 6.53 3.02 7.75
C ASP A 46 7.40 2.89 6.50
N PHE A 47 7.33 3.88 5.61
CA PHE A 47 8.14 3.92 4.39
C PHE A 47 9.59 4.36 4.66
N ALA A 48 9.90 4.83 5.87
CA ALA A 48 11.26 5.15 6.27
C ALA A 48 12.02 3.91 6.79
N ASP A 49 11.30 2.87 7.21
CA ASP A 49 11.91 1.60 7.62
C ASP A 49 12.18 0.71 6.38
N PRO A 50 13.45 0.45 6.04
CA PRO A 50 13.77 -0.41 4.90
C PRO A 50 13.24 -1.84 5.05
N GLU A 51 13.09 -2.36 6.27
CA GLU A 51 12.53 -3.70 6.51
C GLU A 51 11.03 -3.74 6.19
N ALA A 52 10.27 -2.72 6.63
CA ALA A 52 8.86 -2.59 6.30
C ALA A 52 8.62 -2.55 4.78
N VAL A 53 9.45 -1.78 4.06
CA VAL A 53 9.39 -1.67 2.60
C VAL A 53 9.76 -2.99 1.91
N ARG A 54 10.76 -3.73 2.43
CA ARG A 54 11.13 -5.05 1.90
C ARG A 54 10.02 -6.07 2.08
N VAL A 55 9.41 -6.13 3.27
CA VAL A 55 8.29 -7.05 3.55
C VAL A 55 7.06 -6.73 2.71
N PHE A 56 6.80 -5.44 2.45
CA PHE A 56 5.69 -5.00 1.60
C PHE A 56 5.87 -5.31 0.11
N ASN A 57 7.09 -5.21 -0.43
CA ASN A 57 7.36 -5.43 -1.86
C ASN A 57 7.69 -6.89 -2.22
N ARG A 58 7.60 -7.81 -1.26
CA ARG A 58 7.88 -9.23 -1.46
C ARG A 58 6.80 -9.92 -2.28
#